data_AF-A0A934MDQ1-F1
#
_entry.id   AF-A0A934MDQ1-F1
#
_cell.length_a   1.000
_cell.length_b   1.000
_cell.length_c   1.000
_cell.angle_alpha   90.00
_cell.angle_beta   90.00
_cell.angle_gamma   90.00
#
_symmetry.space_group_name_H-M   'P 1'
#
loop_
_entity.id
_entity.type
_entity.pdbx_description
1 polymer ?
#
loop_
_entity_poly.entity_id
_entity_poly.type
_entity_poly.pdbx_seq_one_letter_code
_entity_poly.pdbx_strand_id
1 'polypeptide(L)'
;MQRKQTLIDFPDPFGIRAIRAIRAINEHALLRNDADREARAARLAPRKVTDFTKLVEHVGRTVKSEGRPCSYLPWKSALKEYSRVPPYTGKLPDDWHWLPSDLMNFAADIAQPGWPEPRADLIEFAITFLEADVMLFRSGYVKRHLIRRLQQSELSGDQVSRIDSILRRAVVQGAGMEEFRAFRKIAAHLCLLGHLPDLRQWLEEKSRGAILTIDRADGELFAKIMGSAELSEPDLNRALAVNFFGPSKWGVVYPEMRKVVRAGKLVKEPSQQIKHNAYLMLEAIRRREAAQSKSQS
;
A
#
# COMPACT_ATOMS: atom_id res chain seq x y z
N MET A 1 -23.08 13.75 57.60
CA MET A 1 -22.13 12.76 57.06
C MET A 1 -22.72 12.13 55.80
N GLN A 2 -22.31 12.58 54.61
CA GLN A 2 -22.74 11.99 53.33
C GLN A 2 -21.63 11.06 52.84
N ARG A 3 -21.96 9.77 52.63
CA ARG A 3 -21.05 8.78 52.03
C ARG A 3 -20.85 9.10 50.55
N LYS A 4 -19.62 9.49 50.17
CA LYS A 4 -19.19 9.55 48.77
C LYS A 4 -19.23 8.13 48.20
N GLN A 5 -20.16 7.89 47.29
CA GLN A 5 -20.26 6.66 46.52
C GLN A 5 -19.23 6.74 45.38
N THR A 6 -18.10 6.05 45.54
CA THR A 6 -17.10 5.87 44.50
C THR A 6 -17.70 4.97 43.41
N LEU A 7 -18.07 5.55 42.28
CA LEU A 7 -18.38 4.78 41.08
C LEU A 7 -17.12 4.01 40.66
N ILE A 8 -17.20 2.69 40.72
CA ILE A 8 -16.19 1.79 40.16
C ILE A 8 -16.44 1.79 38.64
N ASP A 9 -15.52 2.39 37.88
CA ASP A 9 -15.54 2.36 36.42
C ASP A 9 -15.34 0.91 35.95
N PHE A 10 -16.41 0.29 35.46
CA PHE A 10 -16.32 -1.02 34.82
C PHE A 10 -15.58 -0.88 33.47
N PRO A 11 -14.59 -1.73 33.17
CA PRO A 11 -13.88 -1.71 31.90
C PRO A 11 -14.86 -1.99 30.75
N ASP A 12 -14.78 -1.21 29.66
CA ASP A 12 -15.59 -1.36 28.44
C ASP A 12 -15.34 -2.76 27.83
N PRO A 13 -16.18 -3.76 28.14
CA PRO A 13 -15.81 -5.16 27.93
C PRO A 13 -15.85 -5.57 26.45
N PHE A 14 -16.32 -4.67 25.57
CA PHE A 14 -16.54 -4.94 24.16
C PHE A 14 -16.02 -3.84 23.24
N GLY A 15 -15.28 -2.85 23.78
CA GLY A 15 -14.83 -1.69 23.01
C GLY A 15 -15.97 -0.89 22.37
N ILE A 16 -17.18 -0.94 22.94
CA ILE A 16 -18.37 -0.29 22.37
C ILE A 16 -18.17 1.23 22.34
N ARG A 17 -17.50 1.80 23.34
CA ARG A 17 -17.16 3.22 23.36
C ARG A 17 -16.18 3.57 22.24
N ALA A 18 -15.19 2.71 22.00
CA ALA A 18 -14.23 2.89 20.90
C ALA A 18 -14.92 2.80 19.53
N ILE A 19 -15.81 1.83 19.32
CA ILE A 19 -16.58 1.69 18.08
C ILE A 19 -17.46 2.92 17.83
N ARG A 20 -18.18 3.40 18.86
CA ARG A 20 -19.01 4.61 18.75
C ARG A 20 -18.18 5.85 18.44
N ALA A 21 -17.02 6.01 19.09
CA ALA A 21 -16.10 7.11 18.83
C ALA A 21 -15.57 7.08 17.39
N ILE A 22 -15.15 5.91 16.89
CA ILE A 22 -14.70 5.73 15.49
C ILE A 22 -15.83 6.09 14.52
N ARG A 23 -17.06 5.65 14.80
CA ARG A 23 -18.23 5.99 13.98
C ARG A 23 -18.49 7.50 13.93
N ALA A 24 -18.49 8.17 15.08
CA ALA A 24 -18.66 9.61 15.15
C ALA A 24 -17.55 10.37 14.39
N ILE A 25 -16.29 9.92 14.52
CA ILE A 25 -15.16 10.50 13.77
C ILE A 25 -15.36 10.33 12.26
N ASN A 26 -15.84 9.17 11.82
CA ASN A 26 -16.13 8.91 10.41
C ASN A 26 -17.29 9.76 9.90
N GLU A 27 -18.37 9.89 10.67
CA GLU A 27 -19.52 10.74 10.32
C GLU A 27 -19.10 12.22 10.20
N HIS A 28 -18.31 12.74 11.14
CA HIS A 28 -17.73 14.09 11.02
C HIS A 28 -16.77 14.24 9.85
N ALA A 29 -16.01 13.20 9.48
CA ALA A 29 -15.16 13.22 8.31
C ALA A 29 -15.98 13.27 7.01
N LEU A 30 -17.07 12.51 6.93
CA LEU A 30 -18.01 12.54 5.81
C LEU A 30 -18.63 13.93 5.64
N LEU A 31 -19.16 14.52 6.72
CA LEU A 31 -19.74 15.86 6.68
C LEU A 31 -18.73 16.93 6.23
N ARG A 32 -17.48 16.87 6.69
CA ARG A 32 -16.42 17.78 6.22
C ARG A 32 -16.08 17.58 4.75
N ASN A 33 -16.03 16.32 4.29
CA ASN A 33 -15.75 16.00 2.89
C ASN A 33 -16.89 16.48 1.98
N ASP A 34 -18.13 16.39 2.44
CA ASP A 34 -19.29 16.89 1.71
C ASP A 34 -19.30 18.42 1.64
N ALA A 35 -18.99 19.10 2.75
CA ALA A 35 -18.87 20.56 2.77
C ALA A 35 -17.72 21.10 1.90
N ASP A 36 -16.61 20.37 1.79
CA ASP A 36 -15.45 20.73 0.96
C ASP A 36 -15.59 20.30 -0.52
N ARG A 37 -16.68 19.61 -0.89
CA ARG A 37 -16.82 18.97 -2.20
C ARG A 37 -16.64 19.95 -3.37
N GLU A 38 -17.30 21.10 -3.34
CA GLU A 38 -17.23 22.10 -4.41
C GLU A 38 -15.86 22.79 -4.48
N ALA A 39 -15.32 23.18 -3.32
CA ALA A 39 -13.99 23.77 -3.23
C ALA A 39 -12.91 22.78 -3.73
N ARG A 40 -13.04 21.50 -3.38
CA ARG A 40 -12.18 20.44 -3.88
C ARG A 40 -12.33 20.23 -5.39
N ALA A 41 -13.54 20.28 -5.93
CA ALA A 41 -13.74 20.20 -7.38
C ALA A 41 -12.99 21.33 -8.12
N ALA A 42 -12.98 22.55 -7.57
CA ALA A 42 -12.20 23.66 -8.10
C ALA A 42 -10.67 23.47 -7.95
N ARG A 43 -10.21 22.85 -6.86
CA ARG A 43 -8.80 22.46 -6.68
C ARG A 43 -8.38 21.35 -7.66
N LEU A 44 -9.30 20.46 -8.03
CA LEU A 44 -9.14 19.37 -8.99
C LEU A 44 -9.59 19.73 -10.42
N ALA A 45 -9.56 21.02 -10.79
CA ALA A 45 -9.83 21.43 -12.16
C ALA A 45 -8.86 20.74 -13.15
N PRO A 46 -9.30 20.30 -14.34
CA PRO A 46 -8.48 19.50 -15.27
C PRO A 46 -7.11 20.09 -15.61
N ARG A 47 -7.04 21.42 -15.75
CA ARG A 47 -5.78 22.13 -15.95
C ARG A 47 -4.80 21.91 -14.79
N LYS A 48 -5.26 22.06 -13.55
CA LYS A 48 -4.43 21.83 -12.35
C LYS A 48 -3.96 20.38 -12.27
N VAL A 49 -4.82 19.42 -12.60
CA VAL A 49 -4.45 17.99 -12.65
C VAL A 49 -3.34 17.77 -13.67
N THR A 50 -3.50 18.27 -14.89
CA THR A 50 -2.48 18.17 -15.94
C THR A 50 -1.15 18.80 -15.50
N ASP A 51 -1.23 19.96 -14.86
CA ASP A 51 -0.10 20.73 -14.38
C ASP A 51 0.70 19.96 -13.32
N PHE A 52 0.01 19.37 -12.33
CA PHE A 52 0.63 18.53 -11.31
C PHE A 52 1.12 17.18 -11.86
N THR A 53 0.45 16.57 -12.83
CA THR A 53 0.93 15.34 -13.49
C THR A 53 2.28 15.58 -14.16
N LYS A 54 2.40 16.66 -14.96
CA LYS A 54 3.66 17.03 -15.61
C LYS A 54 4.77 17.34 -14.60
N LEU A 55 4.43 18.01 -13.50
CA LEU A 55 5.37 18.27 -12.40
C LEU A 55 5.92 16.95 -11.83
N VAL A 56 5.03 16.01 -11.47
CA VAL A 56 5.42 14.71 -10.90
C VAL A 56 6.26 13.90 -11.87
N GLU A 57 5.85 13.85 -13.14
CA GLU A 57 6.58 13.16 -14.21
C GLU A 57 7.99 13.73 -14.37
N HIS A 58 8.12 15.05 -14.48
CA HIS A 58 9.40 15.72 -14.64
C HIS A 58 10.32 15.49 -13.42
N VAL A 59 9.81 15.76 -12.21
CA VAL A 59 10.59 15.61 -10.99
C VAL A 59 10.95 14.14 -10.75
N GLY A 60 10.04 13.21 -11.04
CA GLY A 60 10.27 11.77 -10.93
C GLY A 60 11.41 11.27 -11.83
N ARG A 61 11.58 11.84 -13.03
CA ARG A 61 12.73 11.55 -13.91
C ARG A 61 14.07 12.06 -13.34
N THR A 62 14.04 13.21 -12.67
CA THR A 62 15.23 13.85 -12.10
C THR A 62 15.66 13.17 -10.80
N VAL A 63 14.70 12.75 -9.98
CA VAL A 63 14.97 12.03 -8.73
C VAL A 63 15.36 10.59 -9.05
N LYS A 64 16.66 10.33 -9.16
CA LYS A 64 17.16 8.95 -9.23
C LYS A 64 16.77 8.20 -7.95
N SER A 65 16.21 7.00 -8.10
CA SER A 65 15.84 6.10 -7.01
C SER A 65 17.04 5.50 -6.26
N GLU A 66 18.21 6.13 -6.28
CA GLU A 66 19.49 5.61 -5.76
C GLU A 66 19.56 5.64 -4.21
N GLY A 67 18.45 5.97 -3.52
CA GLY A 67 18.39 6.09 -2.06
C GLY A 67 17.63 4.95 -1.37
N ARG A 68 17.81 4.86 -0.04
CA ARG A 68 16.98 4.02 0.83
C ARG A 68 15.49 4.36 0.66
N PRO A 69 14.59 3.38 0.80
CA PRO A 69 13.17 3.66 1.01
C PRO A 69 13.02 4.71 2.12
N CYS A 70 12.20 5.73 1.88
CA CYS A 70 11.87 6.84 2.79
C CYS A 70 12.82 8.05 2.81
N SER A 71 13.80 8.15 1.90
CA SER A 71 14.55 9.40 1.73
C SER A 71 13.71 10.44 0.97
N TYR A 72 13.14 11.41 1.69
CA TYR A 72 12.37 12.49 1.07
C TYR A 72 13.21 13.68 0.60
N LEU A 73 14.50 13.71 0.96
CA LEU A 73 15.39 14.83 0.61
C LEU A 73 15.58 14.98 -0.91
N PRO A 74 15.78 13.92 -1.71
CA PRO A 74 15.89 14.04 -3.16
C PRO A 74 14.65 14.69 -3.78
N TRP A 75 13.45 14.25 -3.39
CA TRP A 75 12.18 14.84 -3.82
C TRP A 75 12.05 16.31 -3.40
N LYS A 76 12.35 16.63 -2.14
CA LYS A 76 12.31 18.03 -1.66
C LYS A 76 13.30 18.93 -2.42
N SER A 77 14.51 18.45 -2.67
CA SER A 77 15.54 19.20 -3.40
C SER A 77 15.15 19.42 -4.85
N ALA A 78 14.70 18.38 -5.54
CA ALA A 78 14.27 18.48 -6.94
C ALA A 78 13.05 19.40 -7.11
N LEU A 79 12.06 19.32 -6.20
CA LEU A 79 10.93 20.26 -6.20
C LEU A 79 11.37 21.70 -5.92
N LYS A 80 12.31 21.92 -5.00
CA LYS A 80 12.86 23.25 -4.69
C LYS A 80 13.67 23.83 -5.86
N GLU A 81 14.36 22.98 -6.62
CA GLU A 81 15.08 23.39 -7.82
C GLU A 81 14.10 23.71 -8.95
N TYR A 82 13.11 22.84 -9.16
CA TYR A 82 12.06 23.06 -10.14
C TYR A 82 11.26 24.35 -9.89
N SER A 83 11.05 24.75 -8.63
CA SER A 83 10.41 26.03 -8.30
C SER A 83 11.28 27.26 -8.58
N ARG A 84 12.59 27.10 -8.84
CA ARG A 84 13.54 28.20 -9.05
C ARG A 84 13.83 28.47 -10.52
N VAL A 85 13.86 27.42 -11.33
CA VAL A 85 13.98 27.53 -12.78
C VAL A 85 12.58 27.82 -13.32
N PRO A 86 12.39 28.64 -14.36
CA PRO A 86 11.12 28.68 -15.08
C PRO A 86 11.13 27.64 -16.21
N PRO A 87 10.60 26.42 -16.01
CA PRO A 87 10.21 25.55 -17.11
C PRO A 87 8.67 25.54 -17.30
N TYR A 88 7.93 26.33 -16.53
CA TYR A 88 6.51 26.54 -16.74
C TYR A 88 6.31 27.71 -17.71
N THR A 89 5.72 27.44 -18.87
CA THR A 89 5.23 28.45 -19.82
C THR A 89 3.97 29.13 -19.24
N GLY A 90 4.10 29.74 -18.06
CA GLY A 90 3.03 30.39 -17.33
C GLY A 90 3.55 31.07 -16.08
N LYS A 91 2.91 32.18 -15.70
CA LYS A 91 3.18 32.88 -14.43
C LYS A 91 2.85 31.89 -13.30
N LEU A 92 3.84 31.54 -12.48
CA LEU A 92 3.58 30.82 -11.23
C LEU A 92 2.60 31.67 -10.41
N PRO A 93 1.54 31.09 -9.83
CA PRO A 93 0.72 31.79 -8.85
C PRO A 93 1.61 32.34 -7.71
N ASP A 94 1.32 33.55 -7.25
CA ASP A 94 2.17 34.30 -6.30
C ASP A 94 2.32 33.62 -4.92
N ASP A 95 1.64 32.49 -4.67
CA ASP A 95 1.57 31.73 -3.41
C ASP A 95 2.39 30.41 -3.37
N TRP A 96 3.11 30.06 -4.45
CA TRP A 96 3.83 28.77 -4.59
C TRP A 96 5.19 28.70 -3.87
N HIS A 97 5.24 29.03 -2.59
CA HIS A 97 6.50 28.99 -1.83
C HIS A 97 6.87 27.58 -1.31
N TRP A 98 5.99 26.58 -1.43
CA TRP A 98 6.27 25.23 -0.91
C TRP A 98 5.67 24.07 -1.72
N LEU A 99 6.15 23.90 -2.97
CA LEU A 99 5.80 22.81 -3.89
C LEU A 99 5.66 21.41 -3.27
N PRO A 100 6.52 20.97 -2.32
CA PRO A 100 6.32 19.67 -1.65
C PRO A 100 5.00 19.56 -0.90
N SER A 101 4.55 20.63 -0.25
CA SER A 101 3.23 20.62 0.39
C SER A 101 2.10 20.75 -0.59
N ASP A 102 2.25 21.59 -1.60
CA ASP A 102 1.19 21.77 -2.61
C ASP A 102 0.93 20.47 -3.35
N LEU A 103 1.99 19.76 -3.76
CA LEU A 103 1.88 18.42 -4.34
C LEU A 103 1.20 17.44 -3.39
N MET A 104 1.56 17.43 -2.10
CA MET A 104 0.98 16.50 -1.13
C MET A 104 -0.47 16.84 -0.79
N ASN A 105 -0.84 18.11 -0.71
CA ASN A 105 -2.22 18.56 -0.52
C ASN A 105 -3.08 18.21 -1.74
N PHE A 106 -2.55 18.46 -2.94
CA PHE A 106 -3.21 18.11 -4.19
C PHE A 106 -3.42 16.59 -4.33
N ALA A 107 -2.38 15.80 -4.08
CA ALA A 107 -2.48 14.34 -4.11
C ALA A 107 -3.42 13.81 -3.01
N ALA A 108 -3.47 14.47 -1.85
CA ALA A 108 -4.43 14.15 -0.80
C ALA A 108 -5.88 14.46 -1.23
N ASP A 109 -6.14 15.57 -1.93
CA ASP A 109 -7.46 15.88 -2.50
C ASP A 109 -7.95 14.79 -3.46
N ILE A 110 -7.06 14.28 -4.32
CA ILE A 110 -7.36 13.18 -5.25
C ILE A 110 -7.64 11.86 -4.48
N ALA A 111 -6.88 11.62 -3.41
CA ALA A 111 -6.97 10.43 -2.58
C ALA A 111 -8.22 10.38 -1.67
N GLN A 112 -8.90 11.49 -1.41
CA GLN A 112 -10.13 11.52 -0.61
C GLN A 112 -11.22 10.61 -1.19
N PRO A 113 -12.14 10.05 -0.38
CA PRO A 113 -13.30 9.29 -0.85
C PRO A 113 -14.32 10.17 -1.61
N GLY A 114 -15.18 9.53 -2.42
CA GLY A 114 -16.22 10.19 -3.23
C GLY A 114 -15.72 10.77 -4.57
N TRP A 115 -15.19 9.92 -5.47
CA TRP A 115 -15.10 10.30 -6.89
C TRP A 115 -16.52 10.12 -7.42
N PRO A 116 -17.21 11.18 -7.89
CA PRO A 116 -18.53 11.01 -8.46
C PRO A 116 -18.46 10.18 -9.75
N GLU A 117 -17.38 10.33 -10.53
CA GLU A 117 -17.10 9.55 -11.74
C GLU A 117 -15.57 9.37 -11.92
N PRO A 118 -15.10 8.22 -12.43
CA PRO A 118 -13.70 8.05 -12.84
C PRO A 118 -13.33 9.05 -13.93
N ARG A 119 -12.48 10.02 -13.60
CA ARG A 119 -11.94 10.96 -14.59
C ARG A 119 -10.58 10.49 -15.09
N ALA A 120 -10.40 10.44 -16.40
CA ALA A 120 -9.17 9.95 -17.03
C ALA A 120 -7.91 10.72 -16.59
N ASP A 121 -8.02 12.04 -16.37
CA ASP A 121 -6.91 12.88 -15.91
C ASP A 121 -6.48 12.56 -14.46
N LEU A 122 -7.44 12.22 -13.58
CA LEU A 122 -7.15 11.80 -12.21
C LEU A 122 -6.54 10.40 -12.15
N ILE A 123 -6.98 9.49 -13.02
CA ILE A 123 -6.37 8.15 -13.19
C ILE A 123 -4.92 8.31 -13.64
N GLU A 124 -4.68 9.16 -14.66
CA GLU A 124 -3.34 9.42 -15.15
C GLU A 124 -2.45 9.99 -14.04
N PHE A 125 -2.89 11.02 -13.33
CA PHE A 125 -2.15 11.56 -12.19
C PHE A 125 -1.81 10.47 -11.16
N ALA A 126 -2.77 9.62 -10.80
CA ALA A 126 -2.57 8.57 -9.82
C ALA A 126 -1.50 7.57 -10.26
N ILE A 127 -1.51 7.16 -11.54
CA ILE A 127 -0.50 6.26 -12.10
C ILE A 127 0.86 6.95 -12.14
N THR A 128 0.97 8.17 -12.67
CA THR A 128 2.23 8.93 -12.70
C THR A 128 2.82 9.13 -11.30
N PHE A 129 1.98 9.41 -10.30
CA PHE A 129 2.41 9.55 -8.90
C PHE A 129 2.97 8.26 -8.32
N LEU A 130 2.36 7.12 -8.66
CA LEU A 130 2.84 5.81 -8.26
C LEU A 130 4.12 5.43 -9.02
N GLU A 131 4.19 5.68 -10.33
CA GLU A 131 5.37 5.44 -11.17
C GLU A 131 6.58 6.26 -10.75
N ALA A 132 6.38 7.53 -10.41
CA ALA A 132 7.45 8.37 -9.87
C ALA A 132 7.90 7.91 -8.47
N ASP A 133 7.15 7.00 -7.84
CA ASP A 133 7.37 6.52 -6.48
C ASP A 133 7.56 7.69 -5.50
N VAL A 134 6.67 8.70 -5.55
CA VAL A 134 6.84 9.94 -4.77
C VAL A 134 7.12 9.66 -3.30
N MET A 135 8.29 10.07 -2.81
CA MET A 135 8.73 9.85 -1.43
C MET A 135 8.68 11.14 -0.63
N LEU A 136 7.49 11.65 -0.34
CA LEU A 136 7.28 12.81 0.54
C LEU A 136 6.64 12.38 1.87
N PHE A 137 6.66 13.27 2.87
CA PHE A 137 6.04 12.99 4.17
C PHE A 137 4.56 12.62 3.99
N ARG A 138 4.13 11.50 4.59
CA ARG A 138 2.77 10.92 4.48
C ARG A 138 2.35 10.42 3.09
N SER A 139 3.24 10.42 2.10
CA SER A 139 2.94 9.89 0.75
C SER A 139 2.43 8.45 0.75
N GLY A 140 2.89 7.58 1.65
CA GLY A 140 2.40 6.20 1.74
C GLY A 140 0.88 6.07 1.98
N TYR A 141 0.27 6.99 2.75
CA TYR A 141 -1.18 7.02 2.92
C TYR A 141 -1.88 7.46 1.63
N VAL A 142 -1.37 8.50 0.99
CA VAL A 142 -1.88 8.99 -0.29
C VAL A 142 -1.83 7.89 -1.34
N LYS A 143 -0.67 7.22 -1.52
CA LYS A 143 -0.50 6.09 -2.45
C LYS A 143 -1.49 4.97 -2.19
N ARG A 144 -1.67 4.55 -0.93
CA ARG A 144 -2.69 3.55 -0.54
C ARG A 144 -4.08 3.93 -1.04
N HIS A 145 -4.46 5.19 -0.90
CA HIS A 145 -5.77 5.68 -1.33
C HIS A 145 -5.89 5.81 -2.85
N LEU A 146 -4.85 6.30 -3.54
CA LEU A 146 -4.79 6.34 -5.00
C LEU A 146 -4.94 4.93 -5.60
N ILE A 147 -4.24 3.92 -5.07
CA ILE A 147 -4.36 2.52 -5.51
C ILE A 147 -5.79 2.00 -5.34
N ARG A 148 -6.47 2.34 -4.24
CA ARG A 148 -7.87 1.98 -4.04
C ARG A 148 -8.80 2.63 -5.08
N ARG A 149 -8.46 3.82 -5.58
CA ARG A 149 -9.23 4.49 -6.64
C ARG A 149 -9.01 3.87 -7.99
N LEU A 150 -7.76 3.53 -8.32
CA LEU A 150 -7.44 2.77 -9.53
C LEU A 150 -8.17 1.43 -9.55
N GLN A 151 -8.29 0.74 -8.41
CA GLN A 151 -9.08 -0.49 -8.28
C GLN A 151 -10.59 -0.29 -8.57
N GLN A 152 -11.12 0.92 -8.43
CA GLN A 152 -12.54 1.24 -8.66
C GLN A 152 -12.82 1.82 -10.05
N SER A 153 -11.78 2.02 -10.85
CA SER A 153 -11.87 2.70 -12.15
C SER A 153 -11.75 1.70 -13.29
N GLU A 154 -12.36 2.02 -14.43
CA GLU A 154 -12.07 1.33 -15.68
C GLU A 154 -10.68 1.76 -16.16
N LEU A 155 -9.79 0.80 -16.35
CA LEU A 155 -8.40 1.03 -16.74
C LEU A 155 -8.19 0.60 -18.19
N SER A 156 -7.49 1.44 -18.96
CA SER A 156 -7.06 1.06 -20.31
C SER A 156 -5.95 0.01 -20.27
N GLY A 157 -5.71 -0.68 -21.39
CA GLY A 157 -4.63 -1.67 -21.49
C GLY A 157 -3.24 -1.09 -21.21
N ASP A 158 -2.98 0.15 -21.65
CA ASP A 158 -1.74 0.87 -21.34
C ASP A 158 -1.59 1.13 -19.84
N GLN A 159 -2.66 1.60 -19.20
CA GLN A 159 -2.68 1.84 -17.75
C GLN A 159 -2.47 0.56 -16.94
N VAL A 160 -3.05 -0.57 -17.38
CA VAL A 160 -2.82 -1.88 -16.78
C VAL A 160 -1.34 -2.29 -16.91
N SER A 161 -0.73 -2.10 -18.07
CA SER A 161 0.70 -2.41 -18.30
C SER A 161 1.62 -1.60 -17.38
N ARG A 162 1.32 -0.31 -17.22
CA ARG A 162 2.03 0.57 -16.28
C ARG A 162 1.87 0.11 -14.83
N ILE A 163 0.65 -0.28 -14.43
CA ILE A 163 0.39 -0.84 -13.10
C ILE A 163 1.16 -2.16 -12.90
N ASP A 164 1.24 -3.04 -13.89
CA ASP A 164 2.05 -4.28 -13.80
C ASP A 164 3.51 -3.96 -13.47
N SER A 165 4.09 -2.97 -14.15
CA SER A 165 5.45 -2.50 -13.89
C SER A 165 5.63 -1.98 -12.46
N ILE A 166 4.65 -1.21 -11.95
CA ILE A 166 4.64 -0.71 -10.56
C ILE A 166 4.56 -1.87 -9.56
N LEU A 167 3.71 -2.87 -9.80
CA LEU A 167 3.55 -4.04 -8.93
C LEU A 167 4.85 -4.86 -8.85
N ARG A 168 5.47 -5.13 -10.00
CA ARG A 168 6.76 -5.84 -10.08
C ARG A 168 7.86 -5.07 -9.38
N ARG A 169 7.93 -3.75 -9.56
CA ARG A 169 8.86 -2.89 -8.84
C ARG A 169 8.64 -2.96 -7.33
N ALA A 170 7.39 -2.88 -6.86
CA ALA A 170 7.07 -2.98 -5.44
C ALA A 170 7.50 -4.31 -4.81
N VAL A 171 7.49 -5.41 -5.59
CA VAL A 171 8.03 -6.71 -5.15
C VAL A 171 9.55 -6.68 -5.06
N VAL A 172 10.24 -6.15 -6.08
CA VAL A 172 11.71 -6.18 -6.21
C VAL A 172 12.41 -5.17 -5.30
N GLN A 173 11.91 -3.94 -5.28
CA GLN A 173 12.52 -2.82 -4.55
C GLN A 173 11.88 -2.61 -3.17
N GLY A 174 10.74 -3.26 -2.92
CA GLY A 174 9.93 -3.03 -1.73
C GLY A 174 8.99 -1.83 -1.89
N ALA A 175 8.09 -1.68 -0.93
CA ALA A 175 7.18 -0.55 -0.80
C ALA A 175 6.84 -0.33 0.68
N GLY A 176 6.25 0.81 1.02
CA GLY A 176 5.75 1.03 2.38
C GLY A 176 4.69 -0.02 2.76
N MET A 177 4.60 -0.41 4.04
CA MET A 177 3.67 -1.48 4.47
C MET A 177 2.21 -1.23 4.04
N GLU A 178 1.72 0.00 4.21
CA GLU A 178 0.35 0.39 3.86
C GLU A 178 0.11 0.42 2.35
N GLU A 179 1.12 0.84 1.60
CA GLU A 179 1.13 0.87 0.14
C GLU A 179 1.17 -0.55 -0.43
N PHE A 180 2.08 -1.39 0.06
CA PHE A 180 2.20 -2.79 -0.36
C PHE A 180 0.92 -3.57 -0.08
N ARG A 181 0.25 -3.31 1.05
CA ARG A 181 -1.10 -3.85 1.33
C ARG A 181 -2.12 -3.47 0.26
N ALA A 182 -2.07 -2.26 -0.29
CA ALA A 182 -2.95 -1.85 -1.38
C ALA A 182 -2.53 -2.47 -2.72
N PHE A 183 -1.22 -2.54 -3.02
CA PHE A 183 -0.71 -3.21 -4.22
C PHE A 183 -1.15 -4.67 -4.31
N ARG A 184 -1.11 -5.41 -3.21
CA ARG A 184 -1.63 -6.79 -3.18
C ARG A 184 -3.11 -6.88 -3.54
N LYS A 185 -3.92 -5.90 -3.14
CA LYS A 185 -5.37 -5.88 -3.43
C LYS A 185 -5.66 -5.55 -4.89
N ILE A 186 -4.98 -4.56 -5.46
CA ILE A 186 -5.18 -4.23 -6.88
C ILE A 186 -4.61 -5.33 -7.79
N ALA A 187 -3.47 -5.95 -7.44
CA ALA A 187 -2.94 -7.11 -8.16
C ALA A 187 -3.96 -8.26 -8.18
N ALA A 188 -4.49 -8.64 -7.02
CA ALA A 188 -5.53 -9.66 -6.92
C ALA A 188 -6.78 -9.32 -7.74
N HIS A 189 -7.21 -8.05 -7.71
CA HIS A 189 -8.36 -7.61 -8.49
C HIS A 189 -8.11 -7.71 -10.00
N LEU A 190 -6.99 -7.22 -10.50
CA LEU A 190 -6.66 -7.21 -11.92
C LEU A 190 -6.38 -8.62 -12.48
N CYS A 191 -5.74 -9.51 -11.69
CA CYS A 191 -5.59 -10.91 -12.07
C CYS A 191 -6.95 -11.61 -12.18
N LEU A 192 -7.88 -11.36 -11.25
CA LEU A 192 -9.23 -11.93 -11.28
C LEU A 192 -10.02 -11.51 -12.54
N LEU A 193 -9.79 -10.29 -13.00
CA LEU A 193 -10.38 -9.76 -14.24
C LEU A 193 -9.63 -10.22 -15.51
N GLY A 194 -8.55 -11.00 -15.38
CA GLY A 194 -7.75 -11.47 -16.52
C GLY A 194 -6.84 -10.41 -17.13
N HIS A 195 -6.68 -9.24 -16.51
CA HIS A 195 -5.87 -8.14 -17.04
C HIS A 195 -4.36 -8.33 -16.85
N LEU A 196 -3.94 -9.19 -15.93
CA LEU A 196 -2.53 -9.46 -15.62
C LEU A 196 -2.23 -10.98 -15.68
N PRO A 197 -2.29 -11.60 -16.87
CA PRO A 197 -2.15 -13.05 -17.01
C PRO A 197 -0.77 -13.57 -16.55
N ASP A 198 0.30 -12.83 -16.85
CA ASP A 198 1.67 -13.28 -16.59
C ASP A 198 2.17 -12.98 -15.16
N LEU A 199 1.45 -12.11 -14.42
CA LEU A 199 1.88 -11.71 -13.09
C LEU A 199 1.89 -12.90 -12.13
N ARG A 200 0.90 -13.80 -12.24
CA ARG A 200 0.80 -14.97 -11.37
C ARG A 200 2.00 -15.90 -11.52
N GLN A 201 2.32 -16.31 -12.75
CA GLN A 201 3.46 -17.19 -13.02
C GLN A 201 4.76 -16.56 -12.52
N TRP A 202 4.96 -15.27 -12.82
CA TRP A 202 6.14 -14.56 -12.36
C TRP A 202 6.25 -14.52 -10.82
N LEU A 203 5.15 -14.28 -10.11
CA LEU A 203 5.13 -14.30 -8.65
C LEU A 203 5.38 -15.70 -8.08
N GLU A 204 4.89 -16.75 -8.74
CA GLU A 204 5.17 -18.15 -8.38
C GLU A 204 6.66 -18.45 -8.47
N GLU A 205 7.30 -18.09 -9.58
CA GLU A 205 8.75 -18.24 -9.75
C GLU A 205 9.54 -17.42 -8.72
N LYS A 206 9.18 -16.14 -8.52
CA LYS A 206 9.87 -15.25 -7.59
C LYS A 206 9.69 -15.63 -6.13
N SER A 207 8.59 -16.26 -5.76
CA SER A 207 8.31 -16.66 -4.37
C SER A 207 9.00 -17.97 -3.96
N ARG A 208 9.52 -18.77 -4.90
CA ARG A 208 10.21 -20.03 -4.59
C ARG A 208 11.39 -19.82 -3.64
N GLY A 209 11.41 -20.64 -2.60
CA GLY A 209 12.40 -20.57 -1.53
C GLY A 209 12.19 -19.41 -0.55
N ALA A 210 11.02 -18.75 -0.55
CA ALA A 210 10.68 -17.77 0.48
C ALA A 210 10.66 -18.42 1.85
N ILE A 211 11.33 -17.81 2.82
CA ILE A 211 11.26 -18.23 4.22
C ILE A 211 10.07 -17.54 4.88
N LEU A 212 9.08 -18.32 5.30
CA LEU A 212 7.85 -17.85 5.95
C LEU A 212 7.94 -18.08 7.46
N THR A 213 7.88 -17.00 8.22
CA THR A 213 7.98 -17.01 9.67
C THR A 213 6.67 -16.60 10.31
N ILE A 214 6.40 -17.10 11.53
CA ILE A 214 5.12 -16.84 12.23
C ILE A 214 4.92 -15.37 12.58
N ASP A 215 5.99 -14.64 12.94
CA ASP A 215 5.94 -13.19 13.21
C ASP A 215 5.57 -12.35 11.97
N ARG A 216 5.71 -12.94 10.77
CA ARG A 216 5.31 -12.34 9.48
C ARG A 216 4.09 -13.01 8.87
N ALA A 217 3.54 -14.02 9.53
CA ALA A 217 2.36 -14.72 9.09
C ALA A 217 1.12 -13.88 9.40
N ASP A 218 0.19 -13.83 8.45
CA ASP A 218 -1.19 -13.51 8.80
C ASP A 218 -1.90 -14.77 9.32
N GLY A 219 -3.13 -14.62 9.83
CA GLY A 219 -3.85 -15.73 10.45
C GLY A 219 -4.01 -16.96 9.56
N GLU A 220 -4.07 -16.77 8.24
CA GLU A 220 -4.19 -17.88 7.29
C GLU A 220 -2.85 -18.56 7.02
N LEU A 221 -1.74 -17.83 6.85
CA LEU A 221 -0.42 -18.46 6.79
C LEU A 221 -0.11 -19.21 8.09
N PHE A 222 -0.50 -18.66 9.24
CA PHE A 222 -0.38 -19.37 10.51
C PHE A 222 -1.19 -20.67 10.51
N ALA A 223 -2.45 -20.64 10.09
CA ALA A 223 -3.28 -21.83 9.96
C ALA A 223 -2.69 -22.86 8.97
N LYS A 224 -2.09 -22.42 7.86
CA LYS A 224 -1.39 -23.30 6.90
C LYS A 224 -0.18 -23.98 7.52
N ILE A 225 0.62 -23.26 8.30
CA ILE A 225 1.78 -23.83 9.01
C ILE A 225 1.30 -24.85 10.06
N MET A 226 0.28 -24.50 10.85
CA MET A 226 -0.29 -25.36 11.89
C MET A 226 -1.00 -26.60 11.34
N GLY A 227 -1.64 -26.47 10.18
CA GLY A 227 -2.37 -27.55 9.52
C GLY A 227 -1.52 -28.39 8.56
N SER A 228 -0.21 -28.13 8.46
CA SER A 228 0.68 -28.90 7.60
C SER A 228 0.92 -30.28 8.21
N ALA A 229 0.18 -31.28 7.75
CA ALA A 229 0.30 -32.68 8.18
C ALA A 229 1.69 -33.29 7.90
N GLU A 230 2.51 -32.60 7.13
CA GLU A 230 3.81 -33.08 6.65
C GLU A 230 4.98 -32.54 7.50
N LEU A 231 4.73 -31.61 8.42
CA LEU A 231 5.73 -31.19 9.40
C LEU A 231 5.78 -32.18 10.55
N SER A 232 6.99 -32.64 10.89
CA SER A 232 7.21 -33.39 12.12
C SER A 232 6.88 -32.51 13.34
N GLU A 233 6.38 -33.10 14.43
CA GLU A 233 6.11 -32.36 15.67
C GLU A 233 7.33 -31.55 16.17
N PRO A 234 8.58 -32.08 16.13
CA PRO A 234 9.76 -31.28 16.44
C PRO A 234 9.97 -30.06 15.52
N ASP A 235 9.68 -30.19 14.23
CA ASP A 235 9.81 -29.08 13.29
C ASP A 235 8.71 -28.03 13.50
N LEU A 236 7.47 -28.47 13.74
CA LEU A 236 6.37 -27.59 14.10
C LEU A 236 6.70 -26.79 15.37
N ASN A 237 7.18 -27.46 16.42
CA ASN A 237 7.62 -26.81 17.65
C ASN A 237 8.76 -25.79 17.41
N ARG A 238 9.70 -26.09 16.50
CA ARG A 238 10.73 -25.11 16.12
C ARG A 238 10.15 -23.91 15.37
N ALA A 239 9.25 -24.12 14.43
CA ALA A 239 8.59 -23.05 13.69
C ALA A 239 7.76 -22.14 14.62
N LEU A 240 7.14 -22.74 15.66
CA LEU A 240 6.35 -22.07 16.69
C LEU A 240 7.19 -21.40 17.78
N ALA A 241 8.50 -21.62 17.83
CA ALA A 241 9.38 -20.99 18.80
C ALA A 241 9.54 -19.48 18.47
N VAL A 242 8.55 -18.69 18.88
CA VAL A 242 8.55 -17.23 18.73
C VAL A 242 9.55 -16.66 19.73
N ASN A 243 10.43 -15.80 19.23
CA ASN A 243 11.33 -15.04 20.08
C ASN A 243 10.62 -13.74 20.48
N PHE A 244 10.12 -13.64 21.72
CA PHE A 244 9.37 -12.47 22.19
C PHE A 244 10.13 -11.13 22.01
N PHE A 245 11.47 -11.18 21.96
CA PHE A 245 12.33 -10.00 21.83
C PHE A 245 13.14 -9.96 20.52
N GLY A 246 12.73 -10.65 19.45
CA GLY A 246 13.47 -10.61 18.20
C GLY A 246 12.82 -11.32 17.01
N PRO A 247 13.47 -11.29 15.84
CA PRO A 247 12.97 -12.01 14.66
C PRO A 247 12.90 -13.51 14.94
N SER A 248 11.90 -14.18 14.36
CA SER A 248 11.77 -15.63 14.48
C SER A 248 13.05 -16.35 14.08
N LYS A 249 13.47 -17.31 14.90
CA LYS A 249 14.69 -18.09 14.67
C LYS A 249 14.52 -19.09 13.52
N TRP A 250 13.28 -19.51 13.28
CA TRP A 250 12.92 -20.55 12.32
C TRP A 250 11.75 -20.10 11.43
N GLY A 251 11.67 -20.68 10.24
CA GLY A 251 10.56 -20.51 9.32
C GLY A 251 10.45 -21.72 8.39
N VAL A 252 9.36 -21.79 7.62
CA VAL A 252 9.14 -22.82 6.61
C VAL A 252 9.46 -22.29 5.21
N VAL A 253 9.93 -23.17 4.33
CA VAL A 253 10.28 -22.80 2.94
C VAL A 253 9.09 -23.00 2.01
N TYR A 254 8.72 -21.96 1.23
CA TYR A 254 7.70 -22.05 0.18
C TYR A 254 8.29 -22.59 -1.15
N PRO A 255 7.56 -23.37 -1.97
CA PRO A 255 6.17 -23.81 -1.80
C PRO A 255 6.00 -25.06 -0.97
N GLU A 256 7.08 -25.81 -0.69
CA GLU A 256 6.97 -27.15 -0.12
C GLU A 256 6.36 -27.12 1.28
N MET A 257 6.65 -26.10 2.09
CA MET A 257 6.21 -25.93 3.49
C MET A 257 6.49 -27.13 4.42
N ARG A 258 7.30 -28.09 3.96
CA ARG A 258 7.71 -29.32 4.68
C ARG A 258 9.02 -29.20 5.44
N LYS A 259 9.81 -28.17 5.16
CA LYS A 259 11.15 -28.00 5.72
C LYS A 259 11.23 -26.75 6.58
N VAL A 260 11.59 -26.94 7.85
CA VAL A 260 11.92 -25.85 8.76
C VAL A 260 13.39 -25.50 8.61
N VAL A 261 13.66 -24.22 8.32
CA VAL A 261 15.01 -23.68 8.15
C VAL A 261 15.25 -22.54 9.12
N ARG A 262 16.53 -22.27 9.40
CA ARG A 262 16.91 -21.11 10.20
C ARG A 262 16.55 -19.83 9.44
N ALA A 263 15.78 -18.94 10.06
CA ALA A 263 15.34 -17.67 9.49
C ALA A 263 16.27 -16.53 9.96
N GLY A 264 16.16 -16.10 11.22
CA GLY A 264 17.12 -15.19 11.85
C GLY A 264 17.38 -13.91 11.04
N LYS A 265 18.64 -13.68 10.63
CA LYS A 265 19.01 -12.52 9.79
C LYS A 265 18.72 -12.74 8.30
N LEU A 266 18.55 -13.99 7.84
CA LEU A 266 18.33 -14.32 6.42
C LEU A 266 17.05 -13.67 5.87
N VAL A 267 15.99 -13.59 6.69
CA VAL A 267 14.72 -12.94 6.28
C VAL A 267 14.84 -11.44 6.03
N LYS A 268 15.96 -10.82 6.44
CA LYS A 268 16.29 -9.42 6.17
C LYS A 268 17.15 -9.25 4.92
N GLU A 269 17.67 -10.33 4.34
CA GLU A 269 18.43 -10.25 3.09
C GLU A 269 17.53 -9.77 1.94
N PRO A 270 18.02 -8.90 1.04
CA PRO A 270 17.22 -8.39 -0.08
C PRO A 270 16.57 -9.50 -0.91
N SER A 271 17.32 -10.56 -1.22
CA SER A 271 16.80 -11.71 -1.99
C SER A 271 15.61 -12.40 -1.30
N GLN A 272 15.65 -12.55 0.02
CA GLN A 272 14.56 -13.12 0.81
C GLN A 272 13.38 -12.16 0.96
N GLN A 273 13.64 -10.84 1.04
CA GLN A 273 12.56 -9.85 1.03
C GLN A 273 11.78 -9.87 -0.29
N ILE A 274 12.47 -9.97 -1.43
CA ILE A 274 11.82 -10.10 -2.75
C ILE A 274 10.95 -11.35 -2.80
N LYS A 275 11.49 -12.51 -2.39
CA LYS A 275 10.75 -13.78 -2.35
C LYS A 275 9.51 -13.71 -1.47
N HIS A 276 9.64 -13.11 -0.29
CA HIS A 276 8.54 -12.94 0.64
C HIS A 276 7.49 -11.96 0.11
N ASN A 277 7.88 -10.84 -0.47
CA ASN A 277 6.95 -9.90 -1.09
C ASN A 277 6.18 -10.56 -2.24
N ALA A 278 6.87 -11.32 -3.09
CA ALA A 278 6.24 -12.09 -4.16
C ALA A 278 5.21 -13.09 -3.61
N TYR A 279 5.57 -13.83 -2.55
CA TYR A 279 4.65 -14.74 -1.86
C TYR A 279 3.40 -14.02 -1.34
N LEU A 280 3.57 -12.88 -0.66
CA LEU A 280 2.45 -12.14 -0.09
C LEU A 280 1.48 -11.63 -1.16
N MET A 281 1.99 -11.22 -2.33
CA MET A 281 1.15 -10.78 -3.44
C MET A 281 0.44 -11.96 -4.13
N LEU A 282 1.16 -13.06 -4.36
CA LEU A 282 0.60 -14.30 -4.91
C LEU A 282 -0.53 -14.85 -4.04
N GLU A 283 -0.32 -14.87 -2.73
CA GLU A 283 -1.27 -15.34 -1.75
C GLU A 283 -2.55 -14.48 -1.74
N ALA A 284 -2.42 -13.16 -1.93
CA ALA A 284 -3.58 -12.29 -2.06
C ALA A 284 -4.43 -12.58 -3.31
N ILE A 285 -3.77 -12.91 -4.43
CA ILE A 285 -4.45 -13.35 -5.67
C ILE A 285 -5.23 -14.65 -5.39
N ARG A 286 -4.54 -15.69 -4.87
CA ARG A 286 -5.14 -17.00 -4.60
C ARG A 286 -6.34 -16.94 -3.65
N ARG A 287 -6.27 -16.12 -2.60
CA ARG A 287 -7.40 -15.93 -1.67
C ARG A 287 -8.60 -15.30 -2.35
N ARG A 288 -8.37 -14.33 -3.24
CA ARG A 288 -9.45 -13.66 -3.97
C ARG A 288 -10.13 -14.63 -4.94
N GLU A 289 -9.34 -15.44 -5.65
CA GLU A 289 -9.84 -16.51 -6.52
C GLU A 289 -10.69 -17.52 -5.72
N ALA A 290 -10.16 -18.03 -4.61
CA ALA A 290 -10.88 -18.98 -3.76
C ALA A 290 -12.19 -18.41 -3.19
N ALA A 291 -12.22 -17.13 -2.83
CA ALA A 291 -13.44 -16.46 -2.38
C ALA A 291 -14.47 -16.30 -3.50
N GLN A 292 -14.03 -16.03 -4.75
CA GLN A 292 -14.93 -15.98 -5.90
C GLN A 292 -15.51 -17.36 -6.22
N SER A 293 -14.70 -18.42 -6.20
CA SER A 293 -15.18 -19.79 -6.44
C SER A 293 -16.23 -20.21 -5.39
N LYS A 294 -16.03 -19.88 -4.10
CA LYS A 294 -17.01 -20.14 -3.04
C LYS A 294 -18.32 -19.35 -3.16
N SER A 295 -18.31 -18.22 -3.88
CA SER A 295 -19.51 -17.42 -4.09
C SER A 295 -20.35 -17.92 -5.27
N GLN A 296 -19.78 -18.81 -6.10
CA GLN A 296 -20.44 -19.39 -7.27
C GLN A 296 -20.98 -20.80 -7.02
N SER A 297 -20.50 -21.47 -5.97
CA SER A 297 -21.01 -22.77 -5.46
C SER A 297 -22.17 -22.58 -4.50
#